data_AF-A0A1M7M6S0-F1
#
_entry.id   AF-A0A1M7M6S0-F1
#
_cell.length_a   1.000
_cell.length_b   1.000
_cell.length_c   1.000
_cell.angle_alpha   90.00
_cell.angle_beta   90.00
_cell.angle_gamma   90.00
#
_symmetry.space_group_name_H-M   'P 1'
#
loop_
_entity.id
_entity.type
_entity.pdbx_description
1 polymer ?
#
loop_
_entity_poly.entity_id
_entity_poly.type
_entity_poly.pdbx_seq_one_letter_code
_entity_poly.pdbx_strand_id
1 'polypeptide(L)'
;MNEHESRKKTNGFTLIELIVVICIISVLAAMLVPSIMGYVELARNRADVSAADVICKAIQVECAMDTDRIEYFTKNPWRAGVNKDGTKYEADDHGYVYVDQNEVRVSSYAIAKILEENGYIKSAGKNTGEIKEYKFKKDQCKGLICKSRKKWYRYQINIIYRNGEVDFTFSANSKDGERYNTSGQSSGTNLHDQRASEIFAGMIGGTADDIVSLPSL
;
A
#
# COMPACT_ATOMS: atom_id res chain seq x y z
N MET A 1 -13.09 -6.62 83.22
CA MET A 1 -13.77 -7.21 82.05
C MET A 1 -12.81 -7.02 80.89
N ASN A 2 -12.11 -8.07 80.46
CA ASN A 2 -11.07 -7.95 79.43
C ASN A 2 -11.65 -8.46 78.11
N GLU A 3 -11.82 -7.55 77.16
CA GLU A 3 -12.23 -7.86 75.80
C GLU A 3 -11.08 -8.52 75.03
N HIS A 4 -11.37 -9.66 74.41
CA HIS A 4 -10.42 -10.37 73.56
C HIS A 4 -10.70 -9.97 72.09
N GLU A 5 -9.99 -8.97 71.58
CA GLU A 5 -10.05 -8.62 70.14
C GLU A 5 -9.46 -9.75 69.28
N SER A 6 -10.28 -10.29 68.39
CA SER A 6 -9.89 -11.24 67.34
C SER A 6 -9.25 -10.50 66.18
N ARG A 7 -7.91 -10.52 66.10
CA ARG A 7 -7.18 -9.99 64.92
C ARG A 7 -7.42 -10.91 63.72
N LYS A 8 -8.19 -10.46 62.74
CA LYS A 8 -8.28 -11.12 61.42
C LYS A 8 -6.87 -11.18 60.81
N LYS A 9 -6.37 -12.39 60.58
CA LYS A 9 -5.13 -12.61 59.81
C LYS A 9 -5.40 -12.23 58.35
N THR A 10 -4.82 -11.14 57.90
CA THR A 10 -4.71 -10.84 56.47
C THR A 10 -3.55 -11.66 55.93
N ASN A 11 -3.84 -12.69 55.14
CA ASN A 11 -2.81 -13.44 54.42
C ASN A 11 -2.32 -12.54 53.27
N GLY A 12 -1.17 -11.90 53.45
CA GLY A 12 -0.49 -11.16 52.39
C GLY A 12 0.25 -12.10 51.44
N PHE A 13 0.26 -11.76 50.15
CA PHE A 13 1.09 -12.42 49.15
C PHE A 13 2.57 -12.32 49.54
N THR A 14 3.33 -13.38 49.35
CA THR A 14 4.77 -13.36 49.63
C THR A 14 5.52 -12.69 48.48
N LEU A 15 6.64 -12.02 48.80
CA LEU A 15 7.50 -11.39 47.79
C LEU A 15 8.01 -12.44 46.77
N ILE A 16 8.27 -13.67 47.24
CA ILE A 16 8.75 -14.75 46.40
C ILE A 16 7.70 -15.21 45.39
N GLU A 17 6.43 -15.31 45.78
CA GLU A 17 5.34 -15.66 44.86
C GLU A 17 5.22 -14.62 43.73
N LEU A 18 5.40 -13.34 44.04
CA LEU A 18 5.39 -12.29 43.03
C LEU A 18 6.60 -12.41 42.06
N ILE A 19 7.80 -12.69 42.58
CA ILE A 19 9.02 -12.83 41.76
C ILE A 19 8.91 -14.02 40.80
N VAL A 20 8.38 -15.16 41.26
CA VAL A 20 8.20 -16.33 40.41
C VAL A 20 7.21 -16.04 39.27
N VAL A 21 6.12 -15.32 39.56
CA VAL A 21 5.12 -14.96 38.54
C VAL A 21 5.71 -14.04 37.47
N ILE A 22 6.45 -12.99 37.85
CA ILE A 22 7.08 -12.10 36.86
C ILE A 22 8.15 -12.84 36.04
N CYS A 23 8.88 -13.80 36.63
CA CYS A 23 9.84 -14.63 35.91
C CYS A 23 9.14 -15.48 34.82
N ILE A 24 8.03 -16.13 35.15
CA ILE A 24 7.26 -16.94 34.18
C ILE A 24 6.70 -16.04 33.06
N ILE A 25 6.06 -14.92 33.41
CA ILE A 25 5.52 -13.97 32.42
C ILE A 25 6.63 -13.43 31.51
N SER A 26 7.82 -13.15 32.06
CA SER A 26 8.95 -12.63 31.29
C SER A 26 9.45 -13.63 30.25
N VAL A 27 9.57 -14.91 30.61
CA VAL A 27 9.98 -15.97 29.67
C VAL A 27 8.93 -16.16 28.57
N LEU A 28 7.64 -16.23 28.93
CA LEU A 28 6.56 -16.36 27.96
C LEU A 28 6.48 -15.15 27.01
N ALA A 29 6.60 -13.93 27.55
CA ALA A 29 6.61 -12.72 26.76
C ALA A 29 7.80 -12.68 25.79
N ALA A 30 9.00 -13.06 26.25
CA ALA A 30 10.20 -13.07 25.41
C ALA A 30 10.06 -13.98 24.17
N MET A 31 9.39 -15.12 24.31
CA MET A 31 9.12 -16.03 23.20
C MET A 31 7.99 -15.53 22.28
N LEU A 32 6.95 -14.91 22.85
CA LEU A 32 5.74 -14.52 22.12
C LEU A 32 5.91 -13.25 21.29
N VAL A 33 6.63 -12.25 21.81
CA VAL A 33 6.83 -10.94 21.18
C VAL A 33 7.30 -11.02 19.71
N PRO A 34 8.38 -11.76 19.36
CA PRO A 34 8.82 -11.86 17.96
C PRO A 34 7.79 -12.52 17.04
N SER A 35 7.02 -13.49 17.54
CA SER A 35 5.96 -14.16 16.79
C SER A 35 4.83 -13.19 16.43
N ILE A 36 4.33 -12.43 17.42
CA ILE A 36 3.28 -11.42 17.21
C ILE A 36 3.76 -10.35 16.23
N MET A 37 5.01 -9.89 16.34
CA MET A 37 5.57 -8.91 15.40
C MET A 37 5.54 -9.39 13.95
N GLY A 38 5.76 -10.69 13.71
CA GLY A 38 5.63 -11.30 12.38
C GLY A 38 4.20 -11.27 11.85
N TYR A 39 3.22 -11.65 12.68
CA TYR A 39 1.81 -11.63 12.29
C TYR A 39 1.26 -10.22 12.05
N VAL A 40 1.67 -9.24 12.86
CA VAL A 40 1.30 -7.84 12.67
C VAL A 40 1.82 -7.33 11.33
N GLU A 41 3.04 -7.69 10.96
CA GLU A 41 3.60 -7.32 9.66
C GLU A 41 2.88 -8.02 8.50
N LEU A 42 2.54 -9.30 8.65
CA LEU A 42 1.73 -10.00 7.66
C LEU A 42 0.35 -9.35 7.48
N ALA A 43 -0.32 -8.95 8.57
CA ALA A 43 -1.60 -8.27 8.52
C ALA A 43 -1.51 -6.91 7.78
N ARG A 44 -0.42 -6.17 8.00
CA ARG A 44 -0.14 -4.93 7.25
C ARG A 44 0.02 -5.20 5.75
N ASN A 45 0.83 -6.19 5.38
CA ASN A 45 1.02 -6.59 3.98
C ASN A 45 -0.30 -7.00 3.33
N ARG A 46 -1.12 -7.79 4.03
CA ARG A 46 -2.45 -8.21 3.54
C ARG A 46 -3.41 -7.04 3.39
N ALA A 47 -3.35 -6.05 4.27
CA ALA A 47 -4.19 -4.86 4.17
C ALA A 47 -3.80 -3.98 2.97
N ASP A 48 -2.51 -3.87 2.63
CA ASP A 48 -2.06 -3.19 1.41
C ASP A 48 -2.53 -3.93 0.16
N VAL A 49 -2.31 -5.26 0.11
CA VAL A 49 -2.74 -6.11 -0.99
C VAL A 49 -4.26 -6.09 -1.19
N SER A 50 -5.02 -6.13 -0.09
CA SER A 50 -6.48 -6.06 -0.14
C SER A 50 -6.97 -4.70 -0.66
N ALA A 51 -6.32 -3.60 -0.30
CA ALA A 51 -6.66 -2.29 -0.85
C ALA A 51 -6.37 -2.24 -2.35
N ALA A 52 -5.22 -2.76 -2.79
CA ALA A 52 -4.88 -2.81 -4.20
C ALA A 52 -5.85 -3.68 -5.02
N ASP A 53 -6.24 -4.86 -4.52
CA ASP A 53 -7.20 -5.75 -5.18
C ASP A 53 -8.58 -5.08 -5.35
N VAL A 54 -9.06 -4.38 -4.32
CA VAL A 54 -10.34 -3.63 -4.41
C VAL A 54 -10.24 -2.51 -5.45
N ILE A 55 -9.12 -1.78 -5.50
CA ILE A 55 -8.90 -0.72 -6.49
C ILE A 55 -8.87 -1.30 -7.91
N CYS A 56 -8.14 -2.40 -8.15
CA CYS A 56 -8.11 -3.07 -9.44
C CYS A 56 -9.51 -3.50 -9.89
N LYS A 57 -10.28 -4.13 -9.00
CA LYS A 57 -11.67 -4.54 -9.29
C LYS A 57 -12.57 -3.36 -9.60
N ALA A 58 -12.47 -2.27 -8.84
CA ALA A 58 -13.28 -1.07 -9.09
C ALA A 58 -12.97 -0.48 -10.48
N ILE A 59 -11.70 -0.43 -10.88
CA ILE A 59 -11.28 0.01 -12.21
C ILE A 59 -11.81 -0.94 -13.29
N GLN A 60 -11.67 -2.26 -13.12
CA GLN A 60 -12.19 -3.25 -14.09
C GLN A 60 -13.70 -3.11 -14.31
N VAL A 61 -14.47 -2.93 -13.22
CA VAL A 61 -15.93 -2.74 -13.30
C VAL A 61 -16.28 -1.48 -14.08
N GLU A 62 -15.63 -0.35 -13.78
CA GLU A 62 -15.88 0.90 -14.51
C GLU A 62 -15.54 0.78 -16.00
N CYS A 63 -14.41 0.16 -16.35
CA CYS A 63 -14.02 -0.05 -17.74
C CYS A 63 -14.97 -0.99 -18.50
N ALA A 64 -15.57 -1.97 -17.81
CA ALA A 64 -16.57 -2.86 -18.41
C ALA A 64 -17.93 -2.18 -18.61
N MET A 65 -18.28 -1.17 -17.81
CA MET A 65 -19.55 -0.45 -17.91
C MET A 65 -19.53 0.64 -18.99
N ASP A 66 -18.39 1.29 -19.20
CA ASP A 66 -18.27 2.42 -20.12
C ASP A 66 -16.90 2.38 -20.82
N THR A 67 -16.88 1.78 -22.01
CA THR A 67 -15.65 1.62 -22.81
C THR A 67 -15.10 2.96 -23.29
N ASP A 68 -15.96 3.99 -23.44
CA ASP A 68 -15.55 5.34 -23.84
C ASP A 68 -14.89 6.11 -22.67
N ARG A 69 -15.10 5.65 -21.43
CA ARG A 69 -14.43 6.21 -20.23
C ARG A 69 -12.97 5.81 -20.10
N ILE A 70 -12.52 4.82 -20.88
CA ILE A 70 -11.22 4.20 -20.64
C ILE A 70 -10.05 5.15 -20.94
N GLU A 71 -10.24 6.04 -21.92
CA GLU A 71 -9.31 7.11 -22.28
C GLU A 71 -9.04 8.10 -21.12
N TYR A 72 -9.88 8.12 -20.08
CA TYR A 72 -9.66 8.94 -18.88
C TYR A 72 -8.82 8.25 -17.81
N PHE A 73 -8.64 6.93 -17.83
CA PHE A 73 -7.83 6.22 -16.81
C PHE A 73 -6.35 6.22 -17.16
N THR A 74 -6.03 6.14 -18.44
CA THR A 74 -4.65 5.92 -18.93
C THR A 74 -3.92 7.19 -19.35
N LYS A 75 -4.62 8.34 -19.38
CA LYS A 75 -4.00 9.66 -19.53
C LYS A 75 -3.10 9.96 -18.35
N ASN A 76 -1.82 9.77 -18.57
CA ASN A 76 -0.75 9.94 -17.61
C ASN A 76 0.05 11.21 -17.92
N PRO A 77 0.27 12.09 -16.94
CA PRO A 77 1.11 13.29 -17.12
C PRO A 77 2.57 13.00 -17.47
N TRP A 78 3.02 11.76 -17.29
CA TRP A 78 4.41 11.36 -17.46
C TRP A 78 4.59 10.61 -18.78
N ARG A 79 5.31 11.21 -19.73
CA ARG A 79 5.78 10.55 -20.97
C ARG A 79 6.99 9.64 -20.70
N ALA A 80 6.91 8.84 -19.66
CA ALA A 80 8.06 8.17 -19.06
C ALA A 80 7.90 6.66 -19.17
N GLY A 81 8.13 6.18 -20.37
CA GLY A 81 8.36 4.78 -20.66
C GLY A 81 8.53 4.60 -22.16
N VAL A 82 9.12 3.48 -22.54
CA VAL A 82 9.46 3.17 -23.93
C VAL A 82 8.79 1.85 -24.27
N ASN A 83 8.03 1.82 -25.36
CA ASN A 83 7.55 0.61 -25.99
C ASN A 83 8.72 -0.28 -26.40
N LYS A 84 8.39 -1.55 -26.67
CA LYS A 84 9.33 -2.58 -27.12
C LYS A 84 10.17 -2.20 -28.34
N ASP A 85 9.57 -1.37 -29.17
CA ASP A 85 10.11 -0.86 -30.42
C ASP A 85 10.96 0.42 -30.26
N GLY A 86 11.20 0.87 -29.02
CA GLY A 86 11.98 2.07 -28.75
C GLY A 86 11.19 3.39 -28.84
N THR A 87 9.89 3.35 -29.15
CA THR A 87 9.03 4.55 -29.13
C THR A 87 8.67 4.90 -27.70
N LYS A 88 8.53 6.20 -27.37
CA LYS A 88 8.00 6.57 -26.05
C LYS A 88 6.54 6.17 -25.97
N TYR A 89 6.07 5.73 -24.81
CA TYR A 89 4.64 5.65 -24.56
C TYR A 89 4.01 6.99 -24.89
N GLU A 90 2.88 6.94 -25.61
CA GLU A 90 2.03 8.11 -25.69
C GLU A 90 1.55 8.44 -24.27
N ALA A 91 1.15 9.69 -24.05
CA ALA A 91 0.64 10.14 -22.74
C ALA A 91 -0.62 9.38 -22.29
N ASP A 92 -1.08 8.41 -23.08
CA ASP A 92 -2.43 7.85 -23.07
C ASP A 92 -2.44 6.33 -22.79
N ASP A 93 -1.30 5.68 -22.54
CA ASP A 93 -1.22 4.20 -22.51
C ASP A 93 -1.11 3.56 -21.10
N HIS A 94 -0.90 4.32 -20.02
CA HIS A 94 -0.62 3.74 -18.70
C HIS A 94 -1.03 4.63 -17.52
N GLY A 95 -2.12 4.29 -16.84
CA GLY A 95 -2.52 4.91 -15.58
C GLY A 95 -1.76 4.34 -14.38
N TYR A 96 -1.79 5.04 -13.24
CA TYR A 96 -1.26 4.49 -11.98
C TYR A 96 -2.02 4.96 -10.74
N VAL A 97 -1.98 4.11 -9.71
CA VAL A 97 -2.24 4.45 -8.31
C VAL A 97 -0.97 4.19 -7.52
N TYR A 98 -0.36 5.25 -7.04
CA TYR A 98 0.83 5.22 -6.20
C TYR A 98 0.44 5.42 -4.74
N VAL A 99 0.95 4.57 -3.85
CA VAL A 99 0.65 4.60 -2.42
C VAL A 99 1.94 4.49 -1.60
N ASP A 100 2.23 5.51 -0.81
CA ASP A 100 3.27 5.46 0.21
C ASP A 100 2.72 5.75 1.63
N GLN A 101 3.60 6.02 2.59
CA GLN A 101 3.22 6.24 3.99
C GLN A 101 2.64 7.64 4.28
N ASN A 102 2.79 8.57 3.34
CA ASN A 102 2.54 10.01 3.48
C ASN A 102 1.52 10.54 2.47
N GLU A 103 1.41 9.93 1.30
CA GLU A 103 0.48 10.37 0.26
C GLU A 103 0.07 9.23 -0.69
N VAL A 104 -1.03 9.49 -1.38
CA VAL A 104 -1.49 8.73 -2.54
C VAL A 104 -1.40 9.65 -3.75
N ARG A 105 -0.89 9.14 -4.87
CA ARG A 105 -0.88 9.86 -6.14
C ARG A 105 -1.56 9.03 -7.21
N VAL A 106 -2.28 9.68 -8.11
CA VAL A 106 -2.93 9.00 -9.23
C VAL A 106 -2.72 9.78 -10.53
N SER A 107 -2.66 9.05 -11.65
CA SER A 107 -2.42 9.63 -12.96
C SER A 107 -3.59 10.46 -13.49
N SER A 108 -4.82 10.20 -13.04
CA SER A 108 -6.01 10.82 -13.62
C SER A 108 -7.13 11.12 -12.63
N TYR A 109 -8.01 12.04 -13.02
CA TYR A 109 -9.21 12.38 -12.26
C TYR A 109 -10.16 11.19 -12.12
N ALA A 110 -10.27 10.34 -13.15
CA ALA A 110 -11.17 9.20 -13.13
C ALA A 110 -10.73 8.18 -12.06
N ILE A 111 -9.43 7.92 -11.93
CA ILE A 111 -8.89 7.09 -10.85
C ILE A 111 -9.14 7.76 -9.49
N ALA A 112 -8.88 9.06 -9.36
CA ALA A 112 -9.19 9.80 -8.13
C ALA A 112 -10.66 9.66 -7.74
N LYS A 113 -11.57 9.69 -8.71
CA LYS A 113 -13.01 9.55 -8.48
C LYS A 113 -13.38 8.15 -7.98
N ILE A 114 -12.80 7.10 -8.56
CA ILE A 114 -12.94 5.73 -8.06
C ILE A 114 -12.47 5.62 -6.61
N LEU A 115 -11.33 6.24 -6.26
CA LEU A 115 -10.84 6.24 -4.89
C LEU A 115 -11.78 7.00 -3.94
N GLU A 116 -12.42 8.09 -4.38
CA GLU A 116 -13.41 8.83 -3.59
C GLU A 116 -14.66 7.97 -3.34
N GLU A 117 -15.18 7.34 -4.38
CA GLU A 117 -16.39 6.50 -4.35
C GLU A 117 -16.21 5.23 -3.51
N ASN A 118 -15.01 4.64 -3.54
CA ASN A 118 -14.63 3.51 -2.69
C ASN A 118 -14.20 3.95 -1.28
N GLY A 119 -14.30 5.24 -0.95
CA GLY A 119 -14.05 5.76 0.39
C GLY A 119 -12.59 5.79 0.80
N TYR A 120 -11.65 5.72 -0.14
CA TYR A 120 -10.19 5.77 0.12
C TYR A 120 -9.64 7.19 0.21
N ILE A 121 -10.32 8.19 -0.37
CA ILE A 121 -9.97 9.60 -0.23
C ILE A 121 -11.17 10.44 0.17
N LYS A 122 -10.92 11.65 0.68
CA LYS A 122 -11.98 12.60 1.07
C LYS A 122 -12.69 13.22 -0.13
N SER A 123 -11.92 13.63 -1.14
CA SER A 123 -12.48 14.13 -2.40
C SER A 123 -11.47 14.08 -3.54
N ALA A 124 -11.94 13.73 -4.74
CA ALA A 124 -11.16 13.75 -5.98
C ALA A 124 -10.87 15.19 -6.47
N GLY A 125 -11.55 16.20 -5.91
CA GLY A 125 -11.48 17.57 -6.39
C GLY A 125 -12.32 17.80 -7.65
N LYS A 126 -11.91 18.77 -8.47
CA LYS A 126 -12.63 19.15 -9.70
C LYS A 126 -11.97 18.52 -10.92
N ASN A 127 -12.79 18.01 -11.84
CA ASN A 127 -12.30 17.64 -13.17
C ASN A 127 -11.96 18.92 -13.94
N THR A 128 -10.67 19.14 -14.23
CA THR A 128 -10.21 20.30 -15.00
C THR A 128 -9.99 19.97 -16.48
N GLY A 129 -10.16 18.71 -16.90
CA GLY A 129 -9.84 18.26 -18.26
C GLY A 129 -8.34 18.22 -18.60
N GLU A 130 -7.48 18.63 -17.67
CA GLU A 130 -6.02 18.62 -17.82
C GLU A 130 -5.44 17.24 -17.47
N ILE A 131 -4.44 16.81 -18.24
CA ILE A 131 -3.62 15.64 -17.91
C ILE A 131 -2.61 16.07 -16.84
N LYS A 132 -2.84 15.67 -15.59
CA LYS A 132 -1.96 15.97 -14.44
C LYS A 132 -2.06 14.92 -13.34
N GLU A 133 -1.02 14.84 -12.52
CA GLU A 133 -0.97 13.97 -11.35
C GLU A 133 -1.82 14.58 -10.23
N TYR A 134 -2.73 13.78 -9.66
CA TYR A 134 -3.54 14.16 -8.51
C TYR A 134 -2.90 13.60 -7.24
N LYS A 135 -2.58 14.48 -6.30
CA LYS A 135 -1.89 14.14 -5.05
C LYS A 135 -2.81 14.31 -3.86
N PHE A 136 -2.86 13.31 -3.01
CA PHE A 136 -3.65 13.27 -1.78
C PHE A 136 -2.71 13.01 -0.61
N LYS A 137 -2.52 14.02 0.23
CA LYS A 137 -1.76 13.86 1.48
C LYS A 137 -2.48 12.90 2.42
N LYS A 138 -1.75 12.34 3.38
CA LYS A 138 -2.27 11.39 4.38
C LYS A 138 -3.56 11.84 5.07
N ASP A 139 -3.70 13.13 5.36
CA ASP A 139 -4.91 13.68 5.98
C ASP A 139 -6.11 13.71 5.02
N GLN A 140 -5.88 13.66 3.72
CA GLN A 140 -6.88 13.54 2.67
C GLN A 140 -7.24 12.08 2.36
N CYS A 141 -6.40 11.12 2.76
CA CYS A 141 -6.64 9.68 2.61
C CYS A 141 -7.44 9.10 3.78
N LYS A 142 -8.34 8.17 3.48
CA LYS A 142 -9.16 7.41 4.44
C LYS A 142 -8.67 5.96 4.47
N GLY A 143 -7.55 5.73 5.15
CA GLY A 143 -7.00 4.39 5.35
C GLY A 143 -6.21 3.80 4.17
N LEU A 144 -6.23 4.44 2.98
CA LEU A 144 -5.34 4.14 1.87
C LEU A 144 -3.98 4.83 2.07
N ILE A 145 -3.11 4.14 2.79
CA ILE A 145 -1.69 4.45 2.97
C ILE A 145 -0.93 3.13 3.03
N CYS A 146 0.33 3.11 2.65
CA CYS A 146 1.16 1.92 2.76
C CYS A 146 1.35 1.54 4.23
N LYS A 147 0.97 0.30 4.58
CA LYS A 147 0.98 -0.22 5.94
C LYS A 147 2.19 -1.10 6.22
N SER A 148 2.72 -1.77 5.21
CA SER A 148 3.98 -2.53 5.32
C SER A 148 5.11 -1.66 5.86
N ARG A 149 5.97 -2.25 6.69
CA ARG A 149 7.17 -1.63 7.26
C ARG A 149 8.44 -2.43 7.00
N LYS A 150 8.34 -3.60 6.35
CA LYS A 150 9.48 -4.47 6.07
C LYS A 150 9.59 -4.85 4.61
N LYS A 151 8.53 -5.40 4.01
CA LYS A 151 8.60 -5.98 2.65
C LYS A 151 8.65 -4.89 1.58
N TRP A 152 7.82 -3.87 1.75
CA TRP A 152 7.82 -2.64 0.97
C TRP A 152 7.49 -1.44 1.86
N TYR A 153 7.84 -0.24 1.39
CA TYR A 153 7.54 1.05 2.01
C TYR A 153 6.57 1.87 1.16
N ARG A 154 6.45 1.51 -0.12
CA ARG A 154 5.48 2.04 -1.08
C ARG A 154 5.16 0.97 -2.12
N TYR A 155 4.01 1.09 -2.75
CA TYR A 155 3.61 0.27 -3.89
C TYR A 155 2.85 1.10 -4.90
N GLN A 156 2.79 0.60 -6.13
CA GLN A 156 2.08 1.20 -7.24
C GLN A 156 1.31 0.12 -7.99
N ILE A 157 0.08 0.46 -8.34
CA ILE A 157 -0.76 -0.30 -9.27
C ILE A 157 -0.65 0.42 -10.59
N ASN A 158 -0.12 -0.25 -11.60
CA ASN A 158 -0.12 0.24 -12.97
C ASN A 158 -1.37 -0.29 -13.67
N ILE A 159 -2.04 0.59 -14.40
CA ILE A 159 -3.24 0.28 -15.17
C ILE A 159 -2.87 0.44 -16.63
N ILE A 160 -2.82 -0.66 -17.36
CA ILE A 160 -2.44 -0.70 -18.77
C ILE A 160 -3.71 -0.95 -19.55
N TYR A 161 -4.06 -0.07 -20.47
CA TYR A 161 -5.17 -0.31 -21.39
C TYR A 161 -4.63 -0.59 -22.78
N ARG A 162 -4.89 -1.78 -23.29
CA ARG A 162 -4.47 -2.19 -24.64
C ARG A 162 -5.56 -3.01 -25.29
N ASN A 163 -5.84 -2.73 -26.57
CA ASN A 163 -6.75 -3.51 -27.40
C ASN A 163 -8.17 -3.70 -26.81
N GLY A 164 -8.67 -2.77 -25.99
CA GLY A 164 -9.99 -2.90 -25.36
C GLY A 164 -9.98 -3.62 -24.01
N GLU A 165 -8.83 -4.05 -23.51
CA GLU A 165 -8.67 -4.76 -22.24
C GLU A 165 -7.81 -3.97 -21.25
N VAL A 166 -8.16 -4.07 -19.97
CA VAL A 166 -7.41 -3.44 -18.87
C VAL A 166 -6.62 -4.49 -18.13
N ASP A 167 -5.31 -4.34 -18.20
CA ASP A 167 -4.33 -5.15 -17.48
C ASP A 167 -3.73 -4.38 -16.30
N PHE A 168 -3.28 -5.13 -15.30
CA PHE A 168 -2.63 -4.57 -14.12
C PHE A 168 -1.24 -5.17 -13.90
N THR A 169 -0.25 -4.31 -13.72
CA THR A 169 1.07 -4.71 -13.19
C THR A 169 1.33 -3.98 -11.88
N PHE A 170 2.23 -4.53 -11.07
CA PHE A 170 2.48 -4.00 -9.73
C PHE A 170 3.96 -3.75 -9.49
N SER A 171 4.28 -2.57 -8.95
CA SER A 171 5.64 -2.27 -8.51
C SER A 171 5.66 -1.88 -7.04
N ALA A 172 6.77 -2.14 -6.37
CA ALA A 172 6.97 -1.80 -4.97
C ALA A 172 8.44 -1.49 -4.69
N ASN A 173 8.69 -0.76 -3.61
CA ASN A 173 10.05 -0.46 -3.17
C ASN A 173 10.23 -0.85 -1.70
N SER A 174 11.34 -1.51 -1.39
CA SER A 174 11.79 -1.67 0.00
C SER A 174 12.32 -0.34 0.56
N LYS A 175 12.63 -0.33 1.86
CA LYS A 175 13.24 0.84 2.54
C LYS A 175 14.56 1.25 1.89
N ASP A 176 15.38 0.29 1.49
CA ASP A 176 16.68 0.57 0.88
C ASP A 176 16.51 1.08 -0.55
N GLY A 177 15.46 0.58 -1.25
CA GLY A 177 15.00 1.13 -2.52
C GLY A 177 14.44 2.56 -2.43
N GLU A 178 14.02 3.04 -1.26
CA GLU A 178 13.62 4.46 -1.09
C GLU A 178 14.80 5.43 -1.04
N ARG A 179 16.01 4.99 -0.67
CA ARG A 179 17.17 5.90 -0.56
C ARG A 179 17.55 6.58 -1.89
N TYR A 180 17.05 6.03 -2.99
CA TYR A 180 17.27 6.53 -4.36
C TYR A 180 16.09 7.34 -4.89
N ASN A 181 15.03 7.54 -4.12
CA ASN A 181 13.83 8.27 -4.51
C ASN A 181 13.67 9.55 -3.68
N THR A 182 13.58 10.71 -4.34
CA THR A 182 13.36 12.00 -3.69
C THR A 182 11.91 12.47 -3.84
N SER A 183 11.39 13.16 -2.81
CA SER A 183 10.07 13.79 -2.89
C SER A 183 10.02 14.75 -4.08
N GLY A 184 9.05 14.53 -4.99
CA GLY A 184 8.95 15.28 -6.25
C GLY A 184 9.37 14.51 -7.50
N GLN A 185 9.95 13.31 -7.36
CA GLN A 185 10.13 12.41 -8.50
C GLN A 185 8.79 11.81 -8.96
N SER A 186 8.63 11.82 -10.29
CA SER A 186 7.57 11.16 -11.04
C SER A 186 7.65 9.65 -10.88
N SER A 187 6.53 8.93 -11.05
CA SER A 187 6.52 7.46 -11.14
C SER A 187 7.53 6.93 -12.17
N GLY A 188 7.79 7.67 -13.26
CA GLY A 188 8.69 7.25 -14.34
C GLY A 188 10.20 7.45 -14.08
N THR A 189 10.60 8.11 -12.99
CA THR A 189 12.02 8.24 -12.59
C THR A 189 12.37 7.36 -11.39
N ASN A 190 11.42 6.55 -10.92
CA ASN A 190 11.59 5.67 -9.78
C ASN A 190 12.23 4.35 -10.22
N LEU A 191 13.43 4.04 -9.74
CA LEU A 191 13.92 2.66 -9.79
C LEU A 191 13.04 1.81 -8.86
N HIS A 192 12.30 0.86 -9.42
CA HIS A 192 11.51 -0.09 -8.64
C HIS A 192 12.41 -1.20 -8.08
N ASP A 193 12.10 -1.66 -6.87
CA ASP A 193 12.82 -2.79 -6.27
C ASP A 193 12.18 -4.07 -6.77
N GLN A 194 12.86 -4.76 -7.70
CA GLN A 194 12.34 -5.97 -8.35
C GLN A 194 11.86 -7.00 -7.33
N ARG A 195 12.65 -7.24 -6.28
CA ARG A 195 12.32 -8.21 -5.24
C ARG A 195 11.08 -7.79 -4.45
N ALA A 196 10.97 -6.52 -4.08
CA ALA A 196 9.77 -6.04 -3.39
C ALA A 196 8.53 -6.13 -4.29
N SER A 197 8.70 -5.82 -5.57
CA SER A 197 7.64 -5.86 -6.59
C SER A 197 7.12 -7.28 -6.81
N GLU A 198 8.01 -8.26 -6.99
CA GLU A 198 7.67 -9.69 -7.10
C GLU A 198 6.92 -10.21 -5.88
N ILE A 199 7.34 -9.82 -4.68
CA ILE A 199 6.67 -10.21 -3.45
C ILE A 199 5.25 -9.60 -3.39
N PHE A 200 5.11 -8.31 -3.71
CA PHE A 200 3.81 -7.64 -3.68
C PHE A 200 2.86 -8.22 -4.73
N ALA A 201 3.31 -8.32 -5.98
CA ALA A 201 2.57 -8.90 -7.09
C ALA A 201 2.16 -10.36 -6.82
N GLY A 202 3.08 -11.17 -6.29
CA GLY A 202 2.79 -12.55 -5.91
C GLY A 202 1.74 -12.67 -4.81
N MET A 203 1.63 -11.67 -3.90
CA MET A 203 0.59 -11.70 -2.86
C MET A 203 -0.80 -11.33 -3.37
N ILE A 204 -0.89 -10.45 -4.37
CA ILE A 204 -2.17 -10.08 -5.00
C ILE A 204 -2.59 -11.12 -6.06
N GLY A 205 -1.66 -11.93 -6.55
CA GLY A 205 -1.90 -12.91 -7.61
C GLY A 205 -1.77 -12.31 -9.01
N GLY A 206 -0.93 -11.28 -9.15
CA GLY A 206 -0.68 -10.61 -10.42
C GLY A 206 0.80 -10.60 -10.80
N THR A 207 1.14 -9.80 -11.80
CA THR A 207 2.48 -9.74 -12.37
C THR A 207 3.24 -8.54 -11.83
N ALA A 208 4.49 -8.78 -11.40
CA ALA A 208 5.38 -7.68 -11.06
C ALA A 208 5.65 -6.89 -12.33
N ASP A 209 5.58 -5.58 -12.22
CA ASP A 209 5.97 -4.73 -13.33
C ASP A 209 7.47 -4.93 -13.53
N ASP A 210 7.88 -5.44 -14.70
CA ASP A 210 9.29 -5.67 -15.02
C ASP A 210 10.09 -4.34 -15.08
N ILE A 211 9.44 -3.20 -14.88
CA ILE A 211 9.99 -1.85 -15.02
C ILE A 211 11.04 -1.53 -13.95
N VAL A 212 12.31 -1.81 -14.25
CA VAL A 212 13.36 -0.78 -14.14
C VAL A 212 13.33 0.00 -15.46
N SER A 213 12.27 0.77 -15.76
CA SER A 213 11.99 1.22 -17.15
C SER A 213 12.13 0.06 -18.15
N LEU A 214 11.25 -0.96 -18.04
CA LEU A 214 11.19 -2.25 -18.75
C LEU A 214 12.51 -2.83 -19.32
N PRO A 215 13.06 -3.94 -18.79
CA PRO A 215 13.82 -4.88 -19.58
C PRO A 215 12.89 -5.95 -20.17
N SER A 216 13.17 -6.30 -21.42
CA SER A 216 12.49 -7.31 -22.22
C SER A 216 11.02 -7.05 -22.46
N LEU A 217 10.77 -6.19 -23.44
CA LEU A 217 10.46 -6.69 -24.77
C LEU A 217 10.79 -5.61 -25.79
#